data_AF-R5FWQ0-F1
#
_entry.id   AF-R5FWQ0-F1
#
_cell.length_a   1.000
_cell.length_b   1.000
_cell.length_c   1.000
_cell.angle_alpha   90.00
_cell.angle_beta   90.00
_cell.angle_gamma   90.00
#
_symmetry.space_group_name_H-M   'P 1'
#
loop_
_entity.id
_entity.type
_entity.pdbx_description
1 polymer ?
#
loop_
_entity_poly.entity_id
_entity_poly.type
_entity_poly.pdbx_seq_one_letter_code
_entity_poly.pdbx_strand_id
1 'polypeptide(L)'
;MALEHHLGLTCDPICGLVQIPCIERNAFAAARALDSNTFSAFSDGFHRVTFDQVVEVMKQTGHDLPSLYKETSEGGLATNYCIIP
;
A
#
# COMPACT_ATOMS: atom_id res chain seq x y z
N MET A 1 7.74 -10.11 -3.28
CA MET A 1 6.66 -10.12 -4.29
C MET A 1 5.43 -9.33 -3.82
N ALA A 2 4.31 -9.93 -3.37
CA ALA A 2 3.07 -9.16 -3.19
C ALA A 2 3.17 -7.96 -2.21
N LEU A 3 3.77 -8.16 -1.03
CA LEU A 3 3.95 -7.11 -0.02
C LEU A 3 4.95 -6.02 -0.46
N GLU A 4 5.99 -6.42 -1.18
CA GLU A 4 7.02 -5.51 -1.70
C GLU A 4 6.41 -4.44 -2.61
N HIS A 5 5.36 -4.77 -3.36
CA HIS A 5 4.66 -3.84 -4.24
C HIS A 5 3.73 -2.85 -3.51
N HIS A 6 3.67 -2.91 -2.17
CA HIS A 6 2.85 -2.03 -1.34
C HIS A 6 3.66 -1.32 -0.24
N LEU A 7 4.99 -1.45 -0.24
CA LEU A 7 5.85 -0.76 0.73
C LEU A 7 5.69 0.77 0.60
N GLY A 8 5.48 1.43 1.75
CA GLY A 8 5.32 2.88 1.81
C GLY A 8 3.95 3.42 1.39
N LEU A 9 2.96 2.55 1.17
CA LEU A 9 1.60 2.99 0.88
C LEU A 9 1.02 3.78 2.08
N THR A 10 0.74 5.07 1.85
CA THR A 10 0.15 5.98 2.84
C THR A 10 -1.35 5.73 3.02
N CYS A 11 -1.93 6.16 4.14
CA CYS A 11 -3.35 5.98 4.43
C CYS A 11 -4.04 7.31 4.72
N ASP A 12 -4.29 8.08 3.67
CA ASP A 12 -4.93 9.40 3.78
C ASP A 12 -6.04 9.52 2.71
N PRO A 13 -7.21 8.89 2.96
CA PRO A 13 -8.26 8.81 1.97
C PRO A 13 -9.09 10.10 1.89
N ILE A 14 -9.76 10.32 0.75
CA ILE A 14 -10.56 11.53 0.51
C ILE A 14 -11.63 11.67 1.61
N CYS A 15 -11.65 12.83 2.27
CA CYS A 15 -12.53 13.14 3.40
C CYS A 15 -12.50 12.13 4.57
N GLY A 16 -11.43 11.34 4.71
CA GLY A 16 -11.37 10.28 5.73
C GLY A 16 -12.32 9.11 5.47
N LEU A 17 -12.88 8.99 4.26
CA LEU A 17 -13.85 7.96 3.91
C LEU A 17 -13.17 6.72 3.31
N VAL A 18 -13.68 5.54 3.63
CA VAL A 18 -13.19 4.26 3.05
C VAL A 18 -13.79 4.04 1.65
N GLN A 19 -13.52 4.98 0.75
CA GLN A 19 -14.00 4.98 -0.63
C GLN A 19 -12.83 5.15 -1.59
N ILE A 20 -12.29 6.38 -1.69
CA ILE A 20 -11.16 6.71 -2.56
C ILE A 20 -9.93 7.00 -1.70
N PRO A 21 -8.78 6.34 -1.92
CA PRO A 21 -8.51 5.32 -2.94
C PRO A 21 -8.73 3.86 -2.48
N CYS A 22 -9.47 3.65 -1.39
CA CYS A 22 -9.56 2.35 -0.71
C CYS A 22 -10.15 1.23 -1.59
N ILE A 23 -11.16 1.53 -2.40
CA ILE A 23 -11.86 0.55 -3.23
C ILE A 23 -10.96 0.08 -4.37
N GLU A 24 -10.37 1.00 -5.13
CA GLU A 24 -9.47 0.63 -6.22
C GLU A 24 -8.18 -0.02 -5.71
N ARG A 25 -7.68 0.37 -4.52
CA ARG A 25 -6.56 -0.33 -3.87
C ARG A 25 -6.86 -1.81 -3.62
N ASN A 26 -8.09 -2.16 -3.23
CA ASN A 26 -8.48 -3.56 -3.06
C ASN A 26 -8.46 -4.32 -4.40
N ALA A 27 -9.02 -3.71 -5.46
CA ALA A 27 -9.00 -4.32 -6.79
C ALA A 27 -7.56 -4.54 -7.30
N PHE A 28 -6.69 -3.55 -7.15
CA PHE A 28 -5.28 -3.67 -7.54
C PHE A 28 -4.51 -4.67 -6.69
N ALA A 29 -4.74 -4.71 -5.37
CA ALA A 29 -4.10 -5.68 -4.48
C ALA A 29 -4.50 -7.11 -4.81
N ALA A 30 -5.78 -7.36 -5.13
CA ALA A 30 -6.27 -8.68 -5.54
C ALA A 30 -5.60 -9.14 -6.85
N ALA A 31 -5.53 -8.26 -7.86
CA ALA A 31 -4.83 -8.55 -9.11
C ALA A 31 -3.34 -8.84 -8.85
N ARG A 32 -2.67 -8.02 -8.03
CA ARG A 32 -1.25 -8.19 -7.73
C ARG A 32 -0.96 -9.46 -6.94
N ALA A 33 -1.87 -9.90 -6.09
CA ALA A 33 -1.77 -11.17 -5.39
C ALA A 33 -1.79 -12.35 -6.38
N LEU A 34 -2.70 -12.32 -7.36
CA LEU A 34 -2.76 -13.35 -8.41
C LEU A 34 -1.52 -13.34 -9.30
N ASP A 35 -1.05 -12.15 -9.72
CA ASP A 35 0.19 -11.99 -10.49
C ASP A 35 1.39 -12.54 -9.72
N SER A 36 1.50 -12.20 -8.43
CA SER A 36 2.60 -12.65 -7.57
C SER A 36 2.59 -14.16 -7.41
N ASN A 37 1.42 -14.77 -7.21
CA ASN A 37 1.27 -16.22 -7.14
C ASN A 37 1.70 -16.88 -8.44
N THR A 38 1.22 -16.35 -9.58
CA THR A 38 1.57 -16.86 -10.91
C THR A 38 3.08 -16.78 -11.13
N PHE A 39 3.69 -15.62 -10.87
CA PHE A 39 5.14 -15.46 -10.99
C PHE A 39 5.89 -16.44 -10.07
N SER A 40 5.50 -16.55 -8.80
CA SER A 40 6.18 -17.47 -7.86
C SER A 40 6.03 -18.93 -8.25
N ALA A 41 4.89 -19.33 -8.83
CA ALA A 41 4.65 -20.71 -9.27
C ALA A 41 5.45 -21.09 -10.53
N PHE A 42 5.71 -20.12 -11.42
CA PHE A 42 6.38 -20.36 -12.71
C PHE A 42 7.82 -19.83 -12.80
N SER A 43 8.33 -19.16 -11.76
CA SER A 43 9.74 -18.72 -11.69
C SER A 43 10.67 -19.78 -11.08
N ASP A 44 11.97 -19.53 -11.20
CA ASP A 44 13.03 -20.33 -10.57
C ASP A 44 13.21 -20.03 -9.06
N GLY A 45 12.43 -19.10 -8.51
CA GLY A 45 12.47 -18.71 -7.11
C GLY A 45 13.69 -17.86 -6.69
N PHE A 46 14.58 -17.50 -7.62
CA PHE A 46 15.75 -16.66 -7.32
C PHE A 46 15.42 -15.17 -7.29
N HIS A 47 14.44 -14.73 -8.09
CA HIS A 47 13.97 -13.33 -8.07
C HIS A 47 13.07 -13.06 -6.87
N ARG A 48 13.66 -12.96 -5.68
CA ARG A 48 12.95 -12.68 -4.43
C ARG A 48 13.80 -11.90 -3.43
N VAL A 49 13.12 -11.07 -2.66
CA VAL A 49 13.56 -10.62 -1.34
C VAL A 49 12.88 -11.51 -0.30
N THR A 50 13.57 -11.85 0.80
CA THR A 50 12.98 -12.68 1.85
C THR A 50 11.82 -11.96 2.52
N PHE A 51 10.85 -12.72 3.03
CA PHE A 51 9.70 -12.16 3.74
C PHE A 51 10.14 -11.28 4.92
N ASP A 52 11.09 -11.75 5.73
CA ASP A 52 11.57 -11.02 6.91
C ASP A 52 12.22 -9.68 6.54
N GLN A 53 13.00 -9.64 5.45
CA GLN A 53 13.56 -8.38 4.95
C GLN A 53 12.47 -7.40 4.50
N VAL A 54 11.43 -7.88 3.82
CA VAL A 54 10.30 -7.04 3.40
C VAL A 54 9.56 -6.51 4.63
N VAL A 55 9.34 -7.33 5.66
CA VAL A 55 8.67 -6.91 6.90
C VAL A 55 9.50 -5.88 7.67
N GLU A 56 10.82 -6.06 7.75
CA GLU A 56 11.71 -5.08 8.39
C GLU A 56 11.68 -3.74 7.66
N VAL A 57 11.76 -3.75 6.33
CA VAL A 57 11.63 -2.54 5.51
C VAL A 57 10.24 -1.91 5.67
N MET A 58 9.17 -2.71 5.70
CA MET A 58 7.80 -2.22 5.94
C MET A 58 7.69 -1.49 7.27
N LYS A 59 8.25 -2.07 8.34
CA LYS A 59 8.26 -1.47 9.68
C LYS A 59 9.04 -0.16 9.69
N GLN A 60 10.27 -0.18 9.16
CA GLN A 60 11.11 1.02 9.09
C GLN A 60 10.41 2.13 8.30
N THR A 61 9.87 1.81 7.13
CA THR A 61 9.13 2.75 6.28
C THR A 61 7.91 3.32 7.00
N GLY A 62 7.17 2.49 7.74
CA GLY A 62 6.03 2.94 8.55
C GLY A 62 6.41 3.89 9.68
N HIS A 63 7.58 3.70 10.30
CA HIS A 63 8.11 4.63 11.30
C HIS A 63 8.56 5.95 10.67
N ASP A 64 9.21 5.89 9.50
CA ASP A 64 9.73 7.07 8.80
C ASP A 64 8.64 7.90 8.12
N LEU A 65 7.46 7.31 7.86
CA LEU A 65 6.32 8.06 7.34
C LEU A 65 5.95 9.21 8.29
N PRO A 66 5.91 10.47 7.80
CA PRO A 66 5.42 11.60 8.58
C PRO A 66 4.00 11.33 9.07
N SER A 67 3.67 11.82 10.28
CA SER A 67 2.34 11.64 10.87
C SER A 67 1.21 12.12 9.97
N LEU A 68 1.45 13.19 9.20
CA LEU A 68 0.52 13.78 8.23
C LEU A 68 0.02 12.80 7.15
N TYR A 69 0.82 11.80 6.76
CA TYR A 69 0.48 10.86 5.68
C TYR A 69 0.02 9.49 6.20
N LYS A 70 -0.24 9.41 7.50
CA LYS A 70 -0.89 8.25 8.14
C LYS A 70 -2.40 8.49 8.16
N GLU A 71 -3.12 7.71 8.96
CA GLU A 71 -4.58 7.70 9.12
C GLU A 71 -5.12 8.96 9.83
N THR A 72 -4.73 10.16 9.38
CA THR A 72 -5.16 11.44 9.95
C THR A 72 -6.22 12.13 9.10
N SER A 73 -6.28 11.89 7.79
CA SER A 73 -7.10 12.66 6.84
C SER A 73 -6.69 14.14 6.76
N GLU A 74 -5.49 14.46 7.23
CA GLU A 74 -4.95 15.83 7.28
C GLU A 74 -3.89 16.06 6.19
N GLY A 75 -3.59 15.07 5.36
CA GLY A 75 -2.55 15.13 4.34
C GLY A 75 -3.06 15.00 2.91
N GLY A 76 -2.14 14.60 2.02
CA GLY A 76 -2.41 13.92 0.75
C GLY A 76 -3.68 14.30 -0.02
N LEU A 77 -4.48 13.29 -0.35
CA LEU A 77 -5.73 13.45 -1.11
C LEU A 77 -6.85 14.01 -0.23
N ALA A 78 -6.80 13.76 1.08
CA ALA A 78 -7.83 14.18 2.02
C ALA A 78 -7.98 15.71 2.07
N THR A 79 -6.87 16.45 2.05
CA THR A 79 -6.89 17.92 2.11
C THR A 79 -7.30 18.60 0.81
N ASN A 80 -6.96 18.02 -0.34
CA ASN A 80 -7.11 18.68 -1.63
C ASN A 80 -8.45 18.41 -2.31
N TYR A 81 -9.11 17.30 -1.97
CA TYR A 81 -10.32 16.84 -2.66
C TYR A 81 -11.53 16.65 -1.75
N CYS A 82 -11.48 17.14 -0.50
CA CYS A 82 -12.65 17.10 0.35
C CYS A 82 -13.66 18.19 -0.01
N ILE A 83 -14.40 17.92 -1.09
CA ILE A 83 -15.56 18.71 -1.53
C ILE A 83 -16.80 18.00 -0.98
N ILE A 84 -17.00 18.08 0.33
CA ILE A 84 -18.32 17.81 0.92
C ILE A 84 -19.01 19.19 0.95
N PRO A 85 -20.17 19.38 0.31
CA PRO A 85 -20.99 20.57 0.53
C PRO A 85 -21.50 20.66 1.97
#